data_AF-A0A6L4ZPN2-F1
#
_entry.id   AF-A0A6L4ZPN2-F1
#
_cell.length_a   1.000
_cell.length_b   1.000
_cell.length_c   1.000
_cell.angle_alpha   90.00
_cell.angle_beta   90.00
_cell.angle_gamma   90.00
#
_symmetry.space_group_name_H-M   'P 1'
#
loop_
_entity.id
_entity.type
_entity.pdbx_description
1 polymer ?
#
loop_
_entity_poly.entity_id
_entity_poly.type
_entity_poly.pdbx_seq_one_letter_code
_entity_poly.pdbx_strand_id
1 'polypeptide(L)'
;MKRVSLDQRLKQKSNPLDTVFEPTEKPKPTLKKLTAYILPEHYIALEEIQLSELKKTGKKPDKLDLFQEAIELLIEKYNKKN
;
A
#
# COMPACT_ATOMS: atom_id res chain seq x y z
N MET A 1 -15.97 43.59 42.47
CA MET A 1 -15.42 42.51 41.62
C MET A 1 -13.94 42.32 41.96
N LYS A 2 -13.50 41.13 42.40
CA LYS A 2 -12.10 40.87 42.78
C LYS A 2 -11.23 40.77 41.52
N ARG A 3 -10.16 41.57 41.43
CA ARG A 3 -9.17 41.52 40.34
C ARG A 3 -8.23 40.34 40.57
N VAL A 4 -8.22 39.39 39.65
CA VAL A 4 -7.33 38.22 39.64
C VAL A 4 -5.96 38.68 39.15
N SER A 5 -4.88 38.32 39.85
CA SER A 5 -3.52 38.72 39.47
C SER A 5 -3.02 37.95 38.24
N LEU A 6 -2.07 38.55 37.50
CA LEU A 6 -1.46 37.92 36.31
C LEU A 6 -0.80 36.58 36.63
N ASP A 7 -0.24 36.44 37.84
CA ASP A 7 0.40 35.19 38.30
C ASP A 7 -0.59 34.03 38.45
N GLN A 8 -1.84 34.33 38.81
CA GLN A 8 -2.91 33.32 38.87
C GLN A 8 -3.34 32.84 37.48
N ARG A 9 -3.20 33.67 36.44
CA ARG A 9 -3.52 33.30 35.05
C ARG A 9 -2.44 32.44 34.40
N LEU A 10 -1.17 32.65 34.74
CA LEU A 10 -0.07 31.81 34.22
C LEU A 10 -0.16 30.37 34.72
N LYS A 11 -0.57 30.17 35.97
CA LYS A 11 -0.70 28.82 36.57
C LYS A 11 -1.87 28.00 36.00
N GLN A 12 -2.83 28.63 35.33
CA GLN A 12 -3.95 27.93 34.66
C GLN A 12 -3.62 27.48 33.23
N LYS A 13 -2.48 27.89 32.66
CA LYS A 13 -2.06 27.50 31.30
C LYS A 13 -1.27 26.18 31.25
N SER A 14 -1.09 25.48 32.36
CA SER A 14 -0.45 24.17 32.40
C SER A 14 -1.50 23.06 32.54
N ASN A 15 -2.38 22.92 31.54
CA ASN A 15 -3.02 21.63 31.29
C ASN A 15 -2.29 21.01 30.09
N PRO A 16 -1.66 19.82 30.26
CA PRO A 16 -0.86 19.21 29.23
C PRO A 16 -1.81 18.55 28.24
N LEU A 17 -2.14 19.25 27.16
CA LEU A 17 -2.80 18.64 26.00
C LEU A 17 -1.75 18.15 24.98
N ASP A 18 -0.57 17.75 25.47
CA ASP A 18 0.37 16.91 24.72
C ASP A 18 -0.04 15.44 24.90
N THR A 19 -1.28 15.11 24.58
CA THR A 19 -1.60 13.74 24.16
C THR A 19 -0.98 13.56 22.79
N VAL A 20 0.31 13.22 22.82
CA VAL A 20 1.04 12.35 21.90
C VAL A 20 0.23 12.05 20.65
N PHE A 21 0.41 12.88 19.63
CA PHE A 21 0.05 12.52 18.27
C PHE A 21 1.07 11.45 17.83
N GLU A 22 0.85 10.20 18.21
CA GLU A 22 1.59 9.09 17.63
C GLU A 22 1.16 9.02 16.15
N PRO A 23 2.06 9.28 15.18
CA PRO A 23 1.72 9.08 13.78
C PRO A 23 1.47 7.58 13.63
N THR A 24 0.21 7.18 13.53
CA THR A 24 -0.18 5.80 13.24
C THR A 24 0.03 5.50 11.75
N GLU A 25 1.15 5.96 11.19
CA GLU A 25 1.57 5.57 9.85
C GLU A 25 2.08 4.15 9.94
N LYS A 26 1.14 3.20 9.81
CA LYS A 26 1.50 1.81 9.51
C LYS A 26 2.47 1.85 8.32
N PRO A 27 3.67 1.27 8.43
CA PRO A 27 4.63 1.31 7.34
C PRO A 27 3.95 0.70 6.10
N LYS A 28 3.73 1.52 5.08
CA LYS A 28 3.25 1.03 3.79
C LYS A 28 4.29 0.03 3.28
N PRO A 29 3.86 -1.12 2.73
CA PRO A 29 4.80 -2.09 2.18
C PRO A 29 5.69 -1.38 1.17
N THR A 30 7.01 -1.50 1.35
CA THR A 30 7.99 -0.88 0.49
C THR A 30 8.01 -1.62 -0.84
N LEU A 31 7.31 -1.06 -1.84
CA LEU A 31 7.30 -1.59 -3.20
C LEU A 31 8.71 -1.47 -3.80
N LYS A 32 9.19 -2.56 -4.40
CA LYS A 32 10.45 -2.56 -5.17
C LYS A 32 10.12 -2.55 -6.66
N LYS A 33 10.69 -1.60 -7.39
CA LYS A 33 10.56 -1.54 -8.85
C LYS A 33 11.52 -2.56 -9.48
N LEU A 34 10.98 -3.42 -10.33
CA LEU A 34 11.73 -4.34 -11.17
C LEU A 34 11.57 -3.91 -12.64
N THR A 35 12.65 -3.95 -13.41
CA THR A 35 12.60 -3.84 -14.87
C THR A 35 13.17 -5.12 -15.44
N ALA A 36 12.39 -5.82 -16.27
CA ALA A 36 12.77 -7.10 -16.85
C ALA A 36 12.50 -7.09 -18.35
N TYR A 37 13.36 -7.79 -19.09
CA TYR A 37 13.11 -8.10 -20.49
C TYR A 37 12.30 -9.39 -20.56
N ILE A 38 11.28 -9.41 -21.41
CA ILE A 38 10.45 -10.58 -21.69
C ILE A 38 10.44 -10.85 -23.19
N LEU A 39 10.20 -12.11 -23.56
CA LEU A 39 10.05 -12.47 -24.97
C LEU A 39 8.79 -11.82 -25.55
N PRO A 40 8.80 -11.42 -26.84
CA PRO A 40 7.63 -10.84 -27.49
C PRO A 40 6.39 -11.74 -27.41
N GLU A 41 6.57 -13.05 -27.55
CA GLU A 41 5.49 -14.04 -27.45
C GLU A 41 4.80 -14.02 -26.09
N HIS A 42 5.56 -13.84 -25.00
CA HIS A 42 5.00 -13.74 -23.65
C HIS A 42 4.24 -12.42 -23.43
N TYR A 43 4.72 -11.34 -24.05
CA TYR A 43 4.00 -10.07 -24.03
C TYR A 43 2.64 -10.19 -24.75
N ILE A 44 2.59 -10.85 -25.90
CA ILE A 44 1.35 -11.11 -26.64
C ILE A 44 0.41 -11.98 -25.80
N ALA A 45 0.92 -13.07 -25.20
CA ALA A 45 0.11 -13.94 -24.35
C ALA A 45 -0.52 -13.18 -23.15
N LEU A 46 0.21 -12.23 -22.55
CA LEU A 46 -0.35 -11.36 -21.51
C LEU A 46 -1.51 -10.50 -22.02
N GLU A 47 -1.42 -9.96 -23.23
CA GLU A 47 -2.51 -9.17 -23.84
C GLU A 47 -3.73 -10.03 -24.16
N GLU A 48 -3.52 -11.27 -24.62
CA GLU A 48 -4.60 -12.24 -24.83
C GLU A 48 -5.33 -12.57 -23.52
N ILE A 49 -4.60 -12.77 -22.43
CA ILE A 49 -5.18 -13.00 -21.10
C ILE A 49 -6.02 -11.79 -20.69
N GLN A 50 -5.48 -10.57 -20.80
CA GLN A 50 -6.22 -9.34 -20.48
C GLN A 50 -7.53 -9.23 -21.27
N LEU A 51 -7.50 -9.55 -22.56
CA LEU A 51 -8.68 -9.54 -23.42
C LEU A 51 -9.69 -10.63 -23.02
N SER A 52 -9.20 -11.81 -22.66
CA SER A 52 -10.06 -12.92 -22.22
C SER A 52 -10.78 -12.57 -20.91
N GLU A 53 -10.09 -11.98 -19.95
CA GLU A 53 -10.64 -11.58 -18.65
C GLU A 53 -11.61 -10.40 -18.80
N LEU A 54 -11.31 -9.45 -19.68
CA LEU A 54 -12.24 -8.38 -20.04
C LEU A 54 -13.55 -8.93 -20.62
N LYS A 55 -13.49 -9.95 -21.48
CA LYS A 55 -14.68 -10.59 -22.05
C LYS A 55 -15.52 -11.32 -20.99
N LYS A 56 -14.88 -11.94 -19.98
CA LYS A 56 -15.57 -12.69 -18.93
C LYS A 56 -16.17 -11.79 -17.85
N THR A 57 -15.39 -10.82 -17.37
CA THR A 57 -15.72 -10.04 -16.16
C THR A 57 -16.21 -8.63 -16.47
N GLY A 58 -16.03 -8.17 -17.72
CA GLY A 58 -16.26 -6.78 -18.11
C GLY A 58 -15.17 -5.81 -17.62
N LYS A 59 -14.11 -6.31 -16.96
CA LYS A 59 -12.99 -5.50 -16.48
C LYS A 59 -11.67 -6.00 -17.06
N LYS A 60 -10.84 -5.07 -17.53
CA LYS A 60 -9.50 -5.37 -18.03
C LYS A 60 -8.52 -5.35 -16.83
N PRO A 61 -7.92 -6.48 -16.43
CA PRO A 61 -6.91 -6.49 -15.38
C PRO A 61 -5.64 -5.79 -15.85
N ASP A 62 -4.87 -5.19 -14.94
CA ASP A 62 -3.59 -4.57 -15.29
C ASP A 62 -2.51 -5.63 -15.55
N LYS A 63 -1.55 -5.29 -16.43
CA LYS A 63 -0.42 -6.20 -16.75
C LYS A 63 0.41 -6.50 -15.50
N LEU A 64 0.49 -5.54 -14.58
CA LEU A 64 1.25 -5.65 -13.34
C LEU A 64 0.57 -6.62 -12.38
N ASP A 65 -0.76 -6.61 -12.29
CA ASP A 65 -1.53 -7.54 -11.47
C ASP A 65 -1.35 -8.99 -11.96
N LEU A 66 -1.46 -9.21 -13.28
CA LEU A 66 -1.21 -10.52 -13.89
C LEU A 66 0.23 -11.00 -13.65
N PHE A 67 1.19 -10.08 -13.65
CA PHE A 67 2.58 -10.41 -13.37
C PHE A 67 2.80 -10.76 -11.88
N GLN A 68 2.14 -10.05 -10.96
CA GLN A 68 2.16 -10.38 -9.54
C GLN A 68 1.54 -11.76 -9.27
N GLU A 69 0.38 -12.05 -9.85
CA GLU A 69 -0.27 -13.36 -9.75
C GLU A 69 0.65 -14.48 -10.27
N ALA A 70 1.33 -14.26 -11.40
CA ALA A 70 2.29 -15.23 -11.93
C ALA A 70 3.48 -15.48 -10.98
N ILE A 71 4.00 -14.43 -10.33
CA ILE A 71 5.08 -14.55 -9.34
C ILE A 71 4.57 -15.31 -8.11
N GLU A 72 3.38 -14.98 -7.59
CA GLU A 72 2.79 -15.67 -6.44
C GLU A 72 2.63 -17.17 -6.70
N LEU A 73 2.07 -17.55 -7.86
CA LEU A 73 1.96 -18.94 -8.29
C LEU A 73 3.31 -19.65 -8.36
N LEU A 74 4.35 -18.93 -8.82
CA LEU A 74 5.71 -19.47 -8.87
C LEU A 74 6.27 -19.68 -7.46
N ILE A 75 6.11 -18.70 -6.57
CA ILE A 75 6.54 -18.80 -5.15
C ILE A 75 5.84 -19.98 -4.48
N GLU A 76 4.52 -20.11 -4.62
CA GLU A 76 3.75 -21.21 -4.05
C GLU A 76 4.26 -22.57 -4.51
N LYS A 77 4.55 -22.70 -5.81
CA LYS A 77 5.07 -23.94 -6.39
C LYS A 77 6.41 -24.38 -5.78
N TYR A 78 7.30 -23.43 -5.49
CA TYR A 78 8.60 -23.73 -4.88
C TYR A 78 8.51 -23.90 -3.36
N ASN A 79 7.59 -23.21 -2.68
CA ASN A 79 7.36 -23.38 -1.25
C ASN A 79 6.70 -24.72 -0.91
N LYS A 80 5.82 -25.26 -1.77
CA LYS A 80 5.20 -26.60 -1.58
C LYS A 80 6.18 -27.78 -1.72
N LYS A 81 7.41 -27.53 -2.19
CA LYS A 81 8.44 -28.57 -2.37
C LYS A 81 9.40 -28.71 -1.18
N ASN A 82 9.28 -27.84 -0.17
CA ASN A 82 9.96 -27.94 1.12
C ASN A 82 8.98 -28.38 2.20
#